data_AF-A0A3C2EAM9-F1
#
_entry.id   AF-A0A3C2EAM9-F1
#
_cell.length_a   1.000
_cell.length_b   1.000
_cell.length_c   1.000
_cell.angle_alpha   90.00
_cell.angle_beta   90.00
_cell.angle_gamma   90.00
#
_symmetry.space_group_name_H-M   'P 1'
#
loop_
_entity.id
_entity.type
_entity.pdbx_description
1 polymer ?
#
loop_
_entity_poly.entity_id
_entity_poly.type
_entity_poly.pdbx_seq_one_letter_code
_entity_poly.pdbx_strand_id
1 'polypeptide(L)'
;PDTVYDSVPAAASVNVSINDMIAWAQAQLGTSETLPASVLERVHAPQGETPSQTRRLYRLSERIHNTWYALGWRVYDWNGQTLLTHSGYLSGYGAQIYMEPATGFAYVALWNMDGDAPWWIFPTLMDLRMVDGPADWLDQLDED
;
A
#
# COMPACT_ATOMS: atom_id res chain seq x y z
N PRO A 1 -19.99 -23.20 -3.64
CA PRO A 1 -18.90 -24.20 -3.60
C PRO A 1 -17.70 -23.60 -2.88
N ASP A 2 -17.11 -24.32 -1.93
CA ASP A 2 -15.86 -23.90 -1.31
C ASP A 2 -14.79 -23.77 -2.39
N THR A 3 -14.08 -22.65 -2.37
CA THR A 3 -13.04 -22.31 -3.32
C THR A 3 -11.68 -22.53 -2.68
N VAL A 4 -10.62 -22.55 -3.49
CA VAL A 4 -9.24 -22.62 -2.98
C VAL A 4 -8.96 -21.42 -2.04
N TYR A 5 -9.68 -20.30 -2.19
CA TYR A 5 -9.56 -19.11 -1.34
C TYR A 5 -9.98 -19.36 0.11
N ASP A 6 -10.94 -20.24 0.34
CA ASP A 6 -11.38 -20.65 1.68
C ASP A 6 -10.33 -21.53 2.39
N SER A 7 -9.31 -21.98 1.65
CA SER A 7 -8.22 -22.84 2.13
C SER A 7 -6.85 -22.16 2.23
N VAL A 8 -6.75 -20.84 1.95
CA VAL A 8 -5.53 -20.02 2.15
C VAL A 8 -5.72 -19.03 3.32
N PRO A 9 -5.95 -19.51 4.55
CA PRO A 9 -6.61 -18.71 5.60
C PRO A 9 -5.76 -17.56 6.17
N ALA A 10 -4.43 -17.62 6.09
CA ALA A 10 -3.58 -16.64 6.77
C ALA A 10 -3.06 -15.52 5.86
N ALA A 11 -2.98 -15.76 4.54
CA ALA A 11 -2.26 -14.86 3.64
C ALA A 11 -3.17 -13.96 2.78
N ALA A 12 -4.41 -14.36 2.52
CA ALA A 12 -5.27 -13.64 1.55
C ALA A 12 -6.79 -13.75 1.77
N SER A 13 -7.26 -14.40 2.85
CA SER A 13 -8.69 -14.73 3.00
C SER A 13 -9.50 -13.74 3.84
N VAL A 14 -8.90 -12.64 4.31
CA VAL A 14 -9.62 -11.64 5.10
C VAL A 14 -10.59 -10.89 4.18
N ASN A 15 -11.88 -10.92 4.52
CA ASN A 15 -12.94 -10.18 3.80
C ASN A 15 -13.47 -9.06 4.70
N VAL A 16 -13.32 -7.82 4.24
CA VAL A 16 -13.53 -6.59 5.02
C VAL A 16 -14.08 -5.48 4.14
N SER A 17 -14.85 -4.57 4.72
CA SER A 17 -15.36 -3.38 4.04
C SER A 17 -14.32 -2.26 3.97
N ILE A 18 -14.59 -1.22 3.18
CA ILE A 18 -13.76 -0.01 3.18
C ILE A 18 -13.73 0.67 4.57
N ASN A 19 -14.83 0.63 5.32
CA ASN A 19 -14.88 1.21 6.67
C ASN A 19 -13.99 0.45 7.65
N ASP A 20 -13.94 -0.88 7.55
CA ASP A 20 -13.05 -1.70 8.36
C ASP A 20 -11.58 -1.39 8.03
N MET A 21 -11.26 -1.21 6.74
CA MET A 21 -9.90 -0.83 6.32
C MET A 21 -9.51 0.58 6.75
N ILE A 22 -10.46 1.52 6.81
CA ILE A 22 -10.22 2.86 7.39
C ILE A 22 -9.91 2.74 8.89
N ALA A 23 -10.70 1.97 9.64
CA ALA A 23 -10.45 1.72 11.06
C ALA A 23 -9.09 1.03 11.29
N TRP A 24 -8.73 0.09 10.41
CA TRP A 24 -7.42 -0.55 10.43
C TRP A 24 -6.27 0.43 10.17
N ALA A 25 -6.41 1.31 9.19
CA ALA A 25 -5.43 2.36 8.90
C ALA A 25 -5.27 3.31 10.10
N GLN A 26 -6.38 3.71 10.74
CA GLN A 26 -6.36 4.56 11.93
C GLN A 26 -5.62 3.91 13.10
N ALA A 27 -5.84 2.61 13.32
CA ALA A 27 -5.14 1.83 14.33
C ALA A 27 -3.64 1.72 14.04
N GLN A 28 -3.26 1.47 12.80
CA GLN A 28 -1.86 1.36 12.39
C GLN A 28 -1.11 2.70 12.42
N LEU A 29 -1.80 3.80 12.16
CA LEU A 29 -1.27 5.15 12.33
C LEU A 29 -1.19 5.59 13.81
N GLY A 30 -1.72 4.80 14.74
CA GLY A 30 -1.78 5.16 16.17
C GLY A 30 -2.75 6.33 16.46
N THR A 31 -3.66 6.63 15.53
CA THR A 31 -4.70 7.66 15.72
C THR A 31 -5.87 7.16 16.55
N SER A 32 -6.08 5.84 16.61
CA SER A 32 -6.87 5.19 17.64
C SER A 32 -5.95 4.57 18.69
N GLU A 33 -6.28 4.70 19.97
CA GLU A 33 -5.51 4.13 21.10
C GLU A 33 -5.67 2.60 21.24
N THR A 34 -5.97 1.90 20.14
CA THR A 34 -6.26 0.46 20.13
C THR A 34 -5.02 -0.42 20.08
N LEU A 35 -3.89 0.09 19.54
CA LEU A 35 -2.62 -0.63 19.44
C LEU A 35 -1.53 0.09 20.25
N PRO A 36 -0.76 -0.61 21.10
CA PRO A 36 0.37 -0.01 21.80
C PRO A 36 1.44 0.51 20.83
N ALA A 37 2.05 1.65 21.14
CA ALA A 37 3.13 2.23 20.31
C ALA A 37 4.29 1.23 20.07
N SER A 38 4.64 0.42 21.07
CA SER A 38 5.69 -0.60 20.94
C SER A 38 5.34 -1.72 19.94
N VAL A 39 4.05 -1.99 19.74
CA VAL A 39 3.58 -2.94 18.71
C VAL A 39 3.73 -2.30 17.34
N LEU A 40 3.30 -1.05 17.17
CA LEU A 40 3.41 -0.31 15.91
C LEU A 40 4.88 -0.16 15.48
N GLU A 41 5.76 0.25 16.39
CA GLU A 41 7.21 0.34 16.14
C GLU A 41 7.78 -1.01 15.67
N ARG A 42 7.42 -2.10 16.34
CA ARG A 42 7.92 -3.43 16.00
C ARG A 42 7.40 -3.92 14.65
N VAL A 43 6.11 -3.72 14.36
CA VAL A 43 5.47 -4.22 13.14
C VAL A 43 5.92 -3.44 11.91
N HIS A 44 6.20 -2.14 12.07
CA HIS A 44 6.61 -1.25 10.97
C HIS A 44 8.12 -1.15 10.79
N ALA A 45 8.93 -1.62 11.74
CA ALA A 45 10.39 -1.62 11.61
C ALA A 45 10.85 -2.48 10.41
N PRO A 46 11.61 -1.91 9.44
CA PRO A 46 12.22 -2.67 8.36
C PRO A 46 13.04 -3.85 8.88
N GLN A 47 12.81 -5.04 8.33
CA GLN A 47 13.52 -6.28 8.69
C GLN A 47 14.58 -6.66 7.64
N GLY A 48 14.42 -6.21 6.38
CA GLY A 48 15.38 -6.47 5.32
C GLY A 48 15.09 -5.67 4.05
N GLU A 49 16.16 -5.37 3.30
CA GLU A 49 16.07 -4.68 2.00
C GLU A 49 15.44 -5.57 0.92
N THR A 50 14.68 -4.96 0.02
CA THR A 50 14.03 -5.64 -1.11
C THR A 50 14.45 -5.05 -2.46
N PRO A 51 15.73 -5.13 -2.86
CA PRO A 51 16.22 -4.48 -4.09
C PRO A 51 15.55 -4.98 -5.38
N SER A 52 15.00 -6.20 -5.39
CA SER A 52 14.16 -6.70 -6.49
C SER A 52 12.86 -5.92 -6.63
N GLN A 53 12.25 -5.52 -5.50
CA GLN A 53 11.06 -4.67 -5.50
C GLN A 53 11.40 -3.26 -5.97
N THR A 54 12.53 -2.68 -5.53
CA THR A 54 13.00 -1.38 -6.04
C THR A 54 13.12 -1.40 -7.57
N ARG A 55 13.75 -2.44 -8.14
CA ARG A 55 13.86 -2.59 -9.59
C ARG A 55 12.52 -2.78 -10.28
N ARG A 56 11.58 -3.51 -9.66
CA ARG A 56 10.23 -3.71 -10.21
C ARG A 56 9.44 -2.40 -10.28
N LEU A 57 9.68 -1.47 -9.37
CA LEU A 57 9.04 -0.16 -9.32
C LEU A 57 9.76 0.90 -10.17
N TYR A 58 10.48 0.51 -11.23
CA TYR A 58 11.30 1.42 -12.04
C TYR A 58 10.52 2.61 -12.63
N ARG A 59 9.23 2.43 -12.96
CA ARG A 59 8.34 3.52 -13.42
C ARG A 59 8.18 4.62 -12.35
N LEU A 60 8.37 4.29 -11.07
CA LEU A 60 8.33 5.21 -9.94
C LEU A 60 9.74 5.56 -9.40
N SER A 61 10.82 5.28 -10.13
CA SER A 61 12.20 5.43 -9.63
C SER A 61 12.60 6.85 -9.25
N GLU A 62 11.92 7.86 -9.81
CA GLU A 62 12.07 9.25 -9.41
C GLU A 62 11.52 9.55 -8.01
N ARG A 63 10.57 8.73 -7.53
CA ARG A 63 9.93 8.87 -6.22
C ARG A 63 10.45 7.84 -5.22
N ILE A 64 10.59 6.59 -5.65
CA ILE A 64 10.95 5.45 -4.80
C ILE A 64 12.41 5.09 -5.00
N HIS A 65 13.23 5.41 -4.00
CA HIS A 65 14.68 5.17 -4.06
C HIS A 65 15.07 3.79 -3.50
N ASN A 66 14.46 3.42 -2.37
CA ASN A 66 14.77 2.19 -1.66
C ASN A 66 13.49 1.53 -1.14
N THR A 67 13.55 0.20 -1.02
CA THR A 67 12.43 -0.59 -0.51
C THR A 67 12.91 -1.64 0.47
N TRP A 68 12.08 -1.90 1.47
CA TRP A 68 12.29 -2.91 2.50
C TRP A 68 11.00 -3.69 2.76
N TYR A 69 11.10 -4.73 3.57
CA TYR A 69 9.96 -5.46 4.13
C TYR A 69 10.03 -5.48 5.66
N ALA A 70 8.93 -5.17 6.31
CA ALA A 70 8.71 -5.26 7.74
C ALA A 70 7.80 -6.48 8.07
N LEU A 71 7.15 -6.50 9.23
CA LEU A 71 6.28 -7.62 9.59
C LEU A 71 4.93 -7.52 8.88
N GLY A 72 4.86 -8.05 7.65
CA GLY A 72 3.67 -7.99 6.82
C GLY A 72 3.44 -6.64 6.15
N TRP A 73 4.45 -5.77 6.09
CA TRP A 73 4.37 -4.48 5.40
C TRP A 73 5.53 -4.31 4.45
N ARG A 74 5.27 -3.74 3.28
CA ARG A 74 6.32 -3.15 2.45
C ARG A 74 6.61 -1.76 2.99
N VAL A 75 7.88 -1.39 2.98
CA VAL A 75 8.34 -0.07 3.39
C VAL A 75 9.04 0.58 2.22
N TYR A 76 8.56 1.73 1.77
CA TYR A 76 9.15 2.49 0.66
C TYR A 76 9.71 3.80 1.19
N ASP A 77 10.90 4.15 0.70
CA ASP A 77 11.39 5.52 0.75
C ASP A 77 10.82 6.27 -0.46
N TRP A 78 9.82 7.11 -0.22
CA TRP A 78 9.16 7.95 -1.20
C TRP A 78 9.62 9.41 -1.01
N ASN A 79 10.54 9.90 -1.83
CA ASN A 79 11.09 11.26 -1.72
C ASN A 79 11.54 11.63 -0.29
N GLY A 80 12.18 10.70 0.43
CA GLY A 80 12.62 10.91 1.81
C GLY A 80 11.53 10.69 2.87
N GLN A 81 10.30 10.37 2.46
CA GLN A 81 9.20 9.99 3.36
C GLN A 81 9.07 8.47 3.45
N THR A 82 8.84 7.97 4.65
CA THR A 82 8.57 6.54 4.86
C THR A 82 7.10 6.24 4.59
N LEU A 83 6.85 5.42 3.56
CA LEU A 83 5.53 4.86 3.29
C LEU A 83 5.47 3.40 3.73
N LEU A 84 4.41 3.04 4.43
CA LEU A 84 4.04 1.66 4.72
C LEU A 84 2.94 1.24 3.77
N THR A 85 3.08 0.09 3.12
CA THR A 85 2.07 -0.40 2.20
C THR A 85 1.90 -1.90 2.21
N HIS A 86 0.68 -2.34 1.96
CA HIS A 86 0.37 -3.70 1.55
C HIS A 86 -0.63 -3.64 0.42
N SER A 87 -0.54 -4.62 -0.47
CA SER A 87 -1.54 -4.82 -1.51
C SER A 87 -1.91 -6.29 -1.63
N GLY A 88 -3.11 -6.55 -2.11
CA GLY A 88 -3.63 -7.89 -2.33
C GLY A 88 -4.34 -7.95 -3.69
N TYR A 89 -4.24 -9.09 -4.34
CA TYR A 89 -4.93 -9.34 -5.59
C TYR A 89 -5.41 -10.79 -5.62
N LEU A 90 -6.66 -10.97 -6.00
CA LEU A 90 -7.30 -12.22 -6.38
C LEU A 90 -8.06 -11.95 -7.67
N SER A 91 -8.31 -12.96 -8.51
CA SER A 91 -9.05 -12.73 -9.75
C SER A 91 -10.40 -12.07 -9.45
N GLY A 92 -10.64 -10.93 -10.09
CA GLY A 92 -11.80 -10.06 -9.94
C GLY A 92 -11.72 -9.03 -8.81
N TYR A 93 -10.68 -9.04 -7.97
CA TYR A 93 -10.59 -8.18 -6.78
C TYR A 93 -9.16 -7.72 -6.47
N GLY A 94 -9.01 -6.42 -6.21
CA GLY A 94 -7.75 -5.89 -5.72
C GLY A 94 -7.94 -4.92 -4.55
N ALA A 95 -6.89 -4.83 -3.75
CA ALA A 95 -6.83 -3.98 -2.57
C ALA A 95 -5.44 -3.36 -2.42
N GLN A 96 -5.40 -2.11 -1.98
CA GLN A 96 -4.19 -1.38 -1.61
C GLN A 96 -4.43 -0.58 -0.35
N ILE A 97 -3.44 -0.58 0.54
CA ILE A 97 -3.32 0.36 1.65
C ILE A 97 -1.94 0.99 1.60
N TYR A 98 -1.90 2.31 1.75
CA TYR A 98 -0.67 3.09 1.91
C TYR A 98 -0.84 4.01 3.10
N MET A 99 0.21 4.16 3.90
CA MET A 99 0.21 5.00 5.09
C MET A 99 1.53 5.76 5.17
N GLU A 100 1.45 7.02 5.56
CA GLU A 100 2.61 7.85 5.91
C GLU A 100 2.50 8.22 7.39
N PRO A 101 3.16 7.46 8.29
CA PRO A 101 3.05 7.66 9.74
C PRO A 101 3.39 9.08 10.20
N ALA A 102 4.37 9.72 9.54
CA ALA A 102 4.84 11.06 9.90
C ALA A 102 3.76 12.15 9.82
N THR A 103 2.74 11.96 8.96
CA THR A 103 1.69 12.96 8.71
C THR A 103 0.31 12.49 9.15
N GLY A 104 0.17 11.22 9.56
CA GLY A 104 -1.13 10.60 9.81
C GLY A 104 -1.97 10.39 8.55
N PHE A 105 -1.36 10.45 7.37
CA PHE A 105 -2.04 10.23 6.10
C PHE A 105 -2.18 8.74 5.80
N ALA A 106 -3.35 8.33 5.31
CA ALA A 106 -3.58 7.01 4.75
C ALA A 106 -4.44 7.08 3.49
N TYR A 107 -4.18 6.15 2.58
CA TYR A 107 -4.97 5.88 1.40
C TYR A 107 -5.34 4.40 1.39
N VAL A 108 -6.61 4.12 1.11
CA VAL A 108 -7.12 2.76 0.92
C VAL A 108 -7.93 2.74 -0.37
N ALA A 109 -7.65 1.77 -1.23
CA ALA A 109 -8.45 1.50 -2.42
C ALA A 109 -8.81 0.02 -2.50
N LEU A 110 -10.07 -0.23 -2.83
CA LEU A 110 -10.64 -1.54 -3.08
C LEU A 110 -11.34 -1.46 -4.44
N TRP A 111 -11.15 -2.47 -5.29
CA TRP A 111 -11.82 -2.53 -6.59
C TRP A 111 -12.17 -3.97 -6.95
N ASN A 112 -13.19 -4.11 -7.80
CA ASN A 112 -13.81 -5.38 -8.19
C ASN A 112 -13.66 -5.63 -9.71
N MET A 113 -12.46 -5.41 -10.23
CA MET A 113 -12.11 -5.68 -11.61
C MET A 113 -10.68 -6.20 -11.73
N ASP A 114 -10.44 -6.97 -12.78
CA ASP A 114 -9.10 -7.25 -13.25
C ASP A 114 -8.62 -6.04 -14.05
N GLY A 115 -7.56 -5.38 -13.59
CA GLY A 115 -6.96 -4.27 -14.32
C GLY A 115 -6.02 -3.42 -13.46
N ASP A 116 -5.17 -2.67 -14.17
CA ASP A 116 -4.00 -2.03 -13.56
C ASP A 116 -4.23 -0.55 -13.19
N ALA A 117 -5.32 0.06 -13.67
CA ALA A 117 -5.62 1.47 -13.43
C ALA A 117 -5.63 1.87 -11.94
N PRO A 118 -6.25 1.09 -11.02
CA PRO A 118 -6.28 1.44 -9.60
C PRO A 118 -4.90 1.52 -8.92
N TRP A 119 -3.87 0.88 -9.49
CA TRP A 119 -2.49 0.93 -8.98
C TRP A 119 -1.82 2.28 -9.21
N TRP A 120 -2.27 3.04 -10.20
CA TRP A 120 -1.70 4.34 -10.56
C TRP A 120 -2.38 5.52 -9.88
N ILE A 121 -3.57 5.32 -9.30
CA ILE A 121 -4.29 6.36 -8.55
C ILE A 121 -3.46 6.86 -7.35
N PHE A 122 -2.77 5.98 -6.63
CA PHE A 122 -1.98 6.37 -5.47
C PHE A 122 -0.79 7.28 -5.84
N PRO A 123 0.09 6.92 -6.81
CA PRO A 123 1.13 7.82 -7.30
C PRO A 123 0.60 9.20 -7.74
N THR A 124 -0.51 9.24 -8.50
CA THR A 124 -1.16 10.49 -8.90
C THR A 124 -1.58 11.34 -7.70
N LEU A 125 -2.20 10.72 -6.69
CA LEU A 125 -2.60 11.40 -5.46
C LEU A 125 -1.39 11.92 -4.68
N MET A 126 -0.31 11.16 -4.60
CA MET A 126 0.90 11.56 -3.90
C MET A 126 1.59 12.73 -4.58
N ASP A 127 1.66 12.72 -5.91
CA ASP A 127 2.19 13.87 -6.65
C ASP A 127 1.32 15.12 -6.45
N LEU A 128 -0.02 15.00 -6.51
CA LEU A 128 -0.93 16.12 -6.18
C LEU A 128 -0.73 16.66 -4.76
N ARG A 129 -0.31 15.80 -3.83
CA ARG A 129 -0.13 16.16 -2.42
C ARG A 129 1.26 16.72 -2.11
N MET A 130 2.30 16.26 -2.82
CA MET A 130 3.70 16.50 -2.47
C MET A 130 4.49 17.30 -3.52
N VAL A 131 3.94 17.50 -4.72
CA VAL A 131 4.62 18.12 -5.86
C VAL A 131 3.66 19.11 -6.57
N ASP A 132 4.20 19.97 -7.43
CA ASP A 132 3.42 20.89 -8.28
C ASP A 132 2.78 20.15 -9.47
N GLY A 133 1.76 19.34 -9.19
CA GLY A 133 0.93 18.66 -10.19
C GLY A 133 1.26 17.17 -10.41
N PRO A 134 0.27 16.35 -10.81
CA PRO A 134 0.49 14.92 -11.01
C PRO A 134 1.31 14.66 -12.27
N ALA A 135 2.17 13.63 -12.25
CA ALA A 135 2.64 13.04 -13.49
C ALA A 135 1.49 12.35 -14.25
N ASP A 136 1.74 11.98 -15.50
CA ASP A 136 0.80 11.38 -16.46
C ASP A 136 0.53 9.88 -16.19
N TRP A 137 0.62 9.42 -14.94
CA TRP A 137 0.54 8.01 -14.54
C TRP A 137 -0.70 7.28 -15.08
N LEU A 138 -1.82 7.98 -15.18
CA LEU A 138 -3.08 7.44 -15.69
C LEU A 138 -3.18 7.47 -17.20
N ASP A 139 -2.51 8.43 -17.86
CA ASP A 139 -2.51 8.54 -19.33
C ASP A 139 -1.62 7.45 -19.96
N GLN A 140 -0.61 6.97 -19.21
CA GLN A 140 0.24 5.84 -19.59
C GLN A 140 -0.49 4.48 -19.59
N LEU A 141 -1.75 4.40 -19.16
CA LEU A 141 -2.53 3.16 -19.14
C LEU A 141 -3.14 2.80 -20.51
N ASP A 142 -3.34 3.80 -21.37
CA ASP A 142 -3.96 3.62 -22.70
C ASP A 142 -2.93 3.26 -23.79
N GLU A 143 -1.64 3.20 -23.44
CA GLU A 143 -0.54 2.93 -24.39
C GLU A 143 -0.13 1.45 -24.51
N ASP A 144 -0.77 0.53 -23.78
CA ASP A 144 -0.48 -0.92 -23.79
C ASP A 144 -1.62 -1.80 -24.34
#